data_AF-A0A3S1DNL8-F1
#
_entry.id   AF-A0A3S1DNL8-F1
#
_cell.length_a   1.000
_cell.length_b   1.000
_cell.length_c   1.000
_cell.angle_alpha   90.00
_cell.angle_beta   90.00
_cell.angle_gamma   90.00
#
_symmetry.space_group_name_H-M   'P 1'
#
loop_
_entity.id
_entity.type
_entity.pdbx_description
1 polymer ?
#
loop_
_entity_poly.entity_id
_entity_poly.type
_entity_poly.pdbx_seq_one_letter_code
_entity_poly.pdbx_strand_id
1 'polypeptide(L)' 'AETAPLVAAAGANVLVAGSAVFKGGTEAAYRANIGAIRQTADGAIRKAA' A
#
# COMPACT_ATOMS: atom_id res chain seq x y z
N ALA A 1 5.38 -0.37 -2.03
CA ALA A 1 4.62 -1.33 -1.20
C ALA A 1 5.33 -1.70 0.10
N GLU A 2 6.59 -1.29 0.26
CA GLU A 2 7.53 -1.66 1.32
C GLU A 2 7.19 -1.00 2.66
N THR A 3 6.79 0.28 2.65
CA THR A 3 6.46 1.05 3.86
C THR A 3 5.02 0.85 4.35
N ALA A 4 4.09 0.58 3.43
CA ALA A 4 2.67 0.38 3.73
C ALA A 4 2.41 -0.66 4.86
N PRO A 5 3.04 -1.85 4.89
CA PRO A 5 2.82 -2.81 5.97
C PRO A 5 3.37 -2.34 7.32
N LEU A 6 4.45 -1.53 7.34
CA LEU A 6 5.07 -1.06 8.58
C LEU A 6 4.15 -0.10 9.32
N VAL A 7 3.57 0.87 8.61
CA VAL A 7 2.66 1.85 9.22
C VAL A 7 1.32 1.21 9.59
N ALA A 8 0.83 0.26 8.78
CA ALA A 8 -0.38 -0.49 9.09
C ALA A 8 -0.21 -1.36 10.35
N ALA A 9 0.92 -2.05 10.49
CA ALA A 9 1.25 -2.81 11.71
C ALA A 9 1.39 -1.90 12.94
N ALA A 10 1.81 -0.64 12.76
CA ALA A 10 1.87 0.35 13.84
C ALA A 10 0.48 0.94 14.22
N GLY A 11 -0.61 0.48 13.59
CA GLY A 11 -1.97 0.90 13.89
C GLY A 11 -2.51 2.03 13.01
N ALA A 12 -1.81 2.43 11.95
CA ALA A 12 -2.37 3.37 10.98
C ALA A 12 -3.57 2.74 10.25
N ASN A 13 -4.69 3.45 10.23
CA ASN A 13 -5.93 3.02 9.57
C ASN A 13 -6.15 3.68 8.19
N VAL A 14 -5.38 4.72 7.85
CA VAL A 14 -5.48 5.45 6.58
C VAL A 14 -4.07 5.72 6.05
N LEU A 15 -3.86 5.47 4.74
CA LEU A 15 -2.61 5.70 4.03
C LEU A 15 -2.85 6.59 2.81
N VAL A 16 -1.96 7.56 2.56
CA VAL A 16 -1.95 8.40 1.36
C VAL A 16 -0.70 8.11 0.55
N ALA A 17 -0.87 7.57 -0.66
CA ALA A 17 0.23 7.23 -1.56
C ALA A 17 0.07 7.95 -2.90
N GLY A 18 0.76 9.09 -3.07
CA GLY A 18 0.75 9.90 -4.30
C GLY A 18 1.71 9.37 -5.36
N SER A 19 2.97 9.80 -5.30
CA SER A 19 4.01 9.44 -6.29
C SER A 19 4.21 7.92 -6.43
N ALA A 20 4.06 7.17 -5.34
CA ALA A 20 4.16 5.70 -5.36
C ALA A 20 3.09 5.04 -6.23
N VAL A 21 1.90 5.63 -6.33
CA VAL A 21 0.81 5.10 -7.15
C VAL A 21 1.03 5.44 -8.63
N PHE A 22 1.58 6.61 -8.94
CA PHE A 22 1.84 7.03 -10.33
C PHE A 22 3.16 6.51 -10.93
N LYS A 23 3.99 5.83 -10.14
CA LYS A 23 5.26 5.27 -10.60
C LYS A 23 5.03 4.35 -11.81
N GLY A 24 5.70 4.63 -12.93
CA GLY A 24 5.57 3.86 -14.17
C GLY A 24 4.60 4.44 -15.20
N GLY A 25 3.84 5.49 -14.87
CA GLY A 25 3.18 6.37 -15.85
C GLY A 25 2.09 5.76 -16.74
N THR A 26 1.68 4.52 -16.52
CA THR A 26 0.62 3.83 -17.28
C THR A 26 -0.56 3.47 -16.37
N GLU A 27 -1.75 3.28 -16.95
CA GLU A 27 -2.91 2.81 -16.19
C GLU A 27 -2.65 1.43 -15.55
N ALA A 28 -1.96 0.54 -16.27
CA ALA A 28 -1.57 -0.77 -15.77
C ALA A 28 -0.67 -0.65 -14.53
N ALA A 29 0.34 0.23 -14.57
CA ALA A 29 1.21 0.50 -13.43
C ALA A 29 0.43 1.14 -12.27
N TYR A 30 -0.46 2.10 -12.54
CA TYR A 30 -1.33 2.72 -11.55
C TYR A 30 -2.16 1.69 -10.77
N ARG A 31 -2.84 0.80 -11.49
CA ARG A 31 -3.64 -0.29 -10.91
C ARG A 31 -2.77 -1.27 -10.11
N ALA A 32 -1.64 -1.68 -10.66
CA ALA A 32 -0.72 -2.61 -10.02
C ALA A 32 -0.15 -2.03 -8.71
N ASN A 33 0.26 -0.76 -8.73
CA ASN A 33 0.82 -0.07 -7.56
C ASN A 33 -0.21 0.04 -6.43
N ILE A 34 -1.45 0.42 -6.73
CA ILE A 34 -2.54 0.46 -5.75
C ILE A 34 -2.77 -0.93 -5.16
N GLY A 35 -2.86 -1.96 -6.01
CA GLY A 35 -3.05 -3.33 -5.57
C GLY A 35 -1.95 -3.81 -4.62
N ALA A 36 -0.69 -3.55 -4.97
CA ALA A 36 0.46 -3.92 -4.15
C ALA A 36 0.45 -3.21 -2.77
N ILE A 37 0.14 -1.91 -2.73
CA ILE A 37 0.06 -1.15 -1.46
C ILE A 37 -1.05 -1.69 -0.56
N ARG A 38 -2.23 -1.96 -1.13
CA ARG A 38 -3.37 -2.50 -0.36
C ARG A 38 -3.08 -3.90 0.15
N GLN A 39 -2.56 -4.78 -0.71
CA GLN A 39 -2.27 -6.16 -0.34
C GLN A 39 -1.30 -6.25 0.84
N THR A 40 -0.23 -5.44 0.83
CA THR A 40 0.75 -5.46 1.92
C THR A 40 0.23 -4.80 3.19
N ALA A 41 -0.50 -3.68 3.09
CA ALA A 41 -1.13 -3.03 4.25
C ALA A 41 -2.19 -3.95 4.91
N ASP A 42 -3.13 -4.49 4.14
CA ASP A 42 -4.18 -5.37 4.65
C ASP A 42 -3.59 -6.67 5.24
N GLY A 43 -2.51 -7.17 4.63
CA GLY A 43 -1.77 -8.31 5.14
C GLY A 43 -1.14 -8.03 6.51
N ALA A 44 -0.62 -6.83 6.72
CA ALA A 44 -0.06 -6.41 8.00
C ALA A 44 -1.13 -6.24 9.09
N ILE A 45 -2.28 -5.63 8.76
CA ILE A 45 -3.42 -5.50 9.68
C ILE A 45 -3.88 -6.88 10.16
N ARG A 46 -4.06 -7.83 9.24
CA ARG A 46 -4.48 -9.21 9.57
C ARG A 46 -3.48 -9.97 10.44
N LYS A 47 -2.20 -9.61 10.40
CA LYS A 47 -1.16 -10.23 11.23
C LYS A 47 -1.05 -9.60 12.62
N ALA A 48 -1.45 -8.34 12.76
CA ALA A 48 -1.39 -7.59 14.01
C ALA A 48 -2.64 -7.77 14.89
N ALA A 49 -3.77 -8.15 14.28
CA ALA A 49 -4.99 -8.59 14.97
C ALA A 49 -4.86 -10.02 15.50
#